data_AF-A0A438ITJ7-F1
#
_entry.id   AF-A0A438ITJ7-F1
#
_cell.length_a   1.000
_cell.length_b   1.000
_cell.length_c   1.000
_cell.angle_alpha   90.00
_cell.angle_beta   90.00
_cell.angle_gamma   90.00
#
_symmetry.space_group_name_H-M   'P 1'
#
loop_
_entity.id
_entity.type
_entity.pdbx_description
1 polymer ?
#
loop_
_entity_poly.entity_id
_entity_poly.type
_entity_poly.pdbx_seq_one_letter_code
_entity_poly.pdbx_strand_id
1 'polypeptide(L)'
;MEMENRKAEEWASQLQCWSLYLLNCFAYKERAINLICRQEFLKDLCQMWGGLVNHTSPAGVGLIRILCYHKTGRKSIAESREVVESLCNLSRSSDDWQYVGVDCLLLLLRDQDTRYKVMEIAILFLVDLVELRSLGGRSYVGEAITRTLLLDYNQTRSKLKNNKVVQRALEKYGFERCWLGEVEEAIVKYSEALELCPSRMRKERVVLYSNRAQCHLLLGDPDAVIRDATRALSLSTLQTLTAKASGEDHRLMT
;
A
#
# COMPACT_ATOMS: atom_id res chain seq x y z
N MET A 1 -37.52 10.86 25.39
CA MET A 1 -37.29 10.52 23.97
C MET A 1 -35.81 10.62 23.58
N GLU A 2 -35.20 11.80 23.45
CA GLU A 2 -33.80 11.92 22.97
C GLU A 2 -32.75 11.31 23.93
N MET A 3 -32.93 11.49 25.24
CA MET A 3 -32.08 10.87 26.28
C MET A 3 -32.27 9.35 26.38
N GLU A 4 -33.47 8.85 26.09
CA GLU A 4 -33.78 7.41 26.11
C GLU A 4 -33.20 6.71 24.87
N ASN A 5 -33.27 7.37 23.71
CA ASN A 5 -32.63 6.91 22.48
C ASN A 5 -31.11 6.81 22.65
N ARG A 6 -30.48 7.83 23.24
CA ARG A 6 -29.03 7.80 23.52
C ARG A 6 -28.64 6.64 24.43
N LYS A 7 -29.41 6.38 25.49
CA LYS A 7 -29.17 5.20 26.34
C LYS A 7 -29.33 3.91 25.55
N ALA A 8 -30.41 3.77 24.76
CA ALA A 8 -30.60 2.58 23.94
C ALA A 8 -29.42 2.32 22.97
N GLU A 9 -28.87 3.35 22.35
CA GLU A 9 -27.67 3.28 21.51
C GLU A 9 -26.42 2.83 22.28
N GLU A 10 -26.20 3.37 23.49
CA GLU A 10 -25.10 2.98 24.38
C GLU A 10 -25.19 1.49 24.75
N TRP A 11 -26.38 1.01 25.11
CA TRP A 11 -26.61 -0.40 25.44
C TRP A 11 -26.38 -1.30 24.22
N ALA A 12 -26.84 -0.90 23.03
CA ALA A 12 -26.61 -1.64 21.79
C ALA A 12 -25.11 -1.74 21.46
N SER A 13 -24.37 -0.63 21.57
CA SER A 13 -22.91 -0.58 21.34
C SER A 13 -22.15 -1.48 22.33
N GLN A 14 -22.54 -1.48 23.61
CA GLN A 14 -21.95 -2.37 24.60
C GLN A 14 -22.19 -3.84 24.26
N LEU A 15 -23.44 -4.23 23.98
CA LEU A 15 -23.78 -5.62 23.66
C LEU A 15 -23.05 -6.11 22.40
N GLN A 16 -22.92 -5.24 21.39
CA GLN A 16 -22.13 -5.52 20.19
C GLN A 16 -20.65 -5.76 20.53
N CYS A 17 -20.03 -4.90 21.35
CA CYS A 17 -18.64 -5.07 21.78
C CYS A 17 -18.42 -6.38 22.54
N TRP A 18 -19.33 -6.74 23.46
CA TRP A 18 -19.29 -8.03 24.17
C TRP A 18 -19.39 -9.22 23.22
N SER A 19 -20.30 -9.15 22.25
CA SER A 19 -20.49 -10.22 21.26
C SER A 19 -19.26 -10.39 20.38
N LEU A 20 -18.68 -9.27 19.89
CA LEU A 20 -17.44 -9.28 19.11
C LEU A 20 -16.25 -9.79 19.93
N TYR A 21 -16.14 -9.41 21.20
CA TYR A 21 -15.11 -9.94 22.09
C TYR A 21 -15.20 -11.46 22.22
N LEU A 22 -16.41 -12.00 22.42
CA LEU A 22 -16.61 -13.44 22.48
C LEU A 22 -16.17 -14.13 21.18
N LEU A 23 -16.58 -13.61 20.02
CA LEU A 23 -16.17 -14.14 18.72
C LEU A 23 -14.65 -14.07 18.53
N ASN A 24 -14.01 -12.98 18.96
CA ASN A 24 -12.55 -12.84 18.94
C ASN A 24 -11.88 -13.94 19.77
N CYS A 25 -12.40 -14.28 20.95
CA CYS A 25 -11.86 -15.37 21.76
C CYS A 25 -11.95 -16.74 21.06
N PHE A 26 -13.04 -16.99 20.32
CA PHE A 26 -13.19 -18.23 19.54
C PHE A 26 -12.25 -18.25 18.34
N ALA A 27 -12.20 -17.15 17.59
CA ALA A 27 -11.33 -17.00 16.43
C ALA A 27 -9.86 -17.15 16.81
N TYR A 28 -9.42 -16.48 17.88
CA TYR A 28 -8.05 -16.58 18.39
C TYR A 28 -7.63 -18.00 18.77
N LYS A 29 -8.59 -18.83 19.23
CA LYS A 29 -8.36 -20.25 19.56
C LYS A 29 -8.59 -21.20 18.39
N GLU A 30 -8.75 -20.67 17.17
CA GLU A 30 -9.07 -21.43 15.95
C GLU A 30 -10.35 -22.28 16.05
N ARG A 31 -11.28 -21.90 16.93
CA ARG A 31 -12.53 -22.64 17.14
C ARG A 31 -13.63 -22.06 16.28
N ALA A 32 -14.37 -22.95 15.62
CA ALA A 32 -15.54 -22.58 14.82
C ALA A 32 -15.26 -21.51 13.75
N ILE A 33 -14.03 -21.40 13.25
CA ILE A 33 -13.63 -20.43 12.21
C ILE A 33 -14.57 -20.52 11.00
N ASN A 34 -14.92 -21.74 10.56
CA ASN A 34 -15.84 -21.95 9.44
C ASN A 34 -17.23 -21.34 9.65
N LEU A 35 -17.71 -21.24 10.90
CA LEU A 35 -18.99 -20.62 11.22
C LEU A 35 -18.87 -19.09 11.24
N ILE A 36 -17.77 -18.56 11.78
CA ILE A 36 -17.49 -17.12 11.80
C ILE A 36 -17.23 -16.61 10.37
N CYS A 37 -16.63 -17.42 9.51
CA CYS A 37 -16.31 -17.06 8.12
C CYS A 37 -17.47 -17.19 7.13
N ARG A 38 -18.72 -17.30 7.60
CA ARG A 38 -19.89 -17.27 6.71
C ARG A 38 -19.98 -15.93 5.99
N GLN A 39 -20.20 -15.97 4.68
CA GLN A 39 -20.15 -14.80 3.80
C GLN A 39 -21.14 -13.70 4.21
N GLU A 40 -22.36 -14.06 4.60
CA GLU A 40 -23.38 -13.12 5.09
C GLU A 40 -22.88 -12.36 6.32
N PHE A 41 -22.38 -13.09 7.32
CA PHE A 41 -21.87 -12.47 8.54
C PHE A 41 -20.63 -11.61 8.29
N LEU A 42 -19.73 -12.01 7.40
CA LEU A 42 -18.54 -11.21 7.09
C LEU A 42 -18.89 -9.84 6.48
N LYS A 43 -19.95 -9.78 5.66
CA LYS A 43 -20.44 -8.51 5.08
C LYS A 43 -21.02 -7.59 6.16
N ASP A 44 -21.84 -8.13 7.04
CA ASP A 44 -22.37 -7.35 8.17
C ASP A 44 -21.22 -6.87 9.07
N LEU A 45 -20.27 -7.78 9.35
CA LEU A 45 -19.11 -7.52 10.20
C LEU A 45 -18.24 -6.38 9.68
N CYS A 46 -18.02 -6.25 8.36
CA CYS A 46 -17.19 -5.16 7.83
C CYS A 46 -17.87 -3.78 7.87
N GLN A 47 -19.17 -3.73 8.20
CA GLN A 47 -19.93 -2.50 8.44
C GLN A 47 -20.11 -2.21 9.94
N MET A 48 -19.65 -3.10 10.82
CA MET A 48 -19.75 -2.92 12.27
C MET A 48 -18.67 -1.97 12.79
N TRP A 49 -19.11 -0.78 13.19
CA TRP A 49 -18.27 0.22 13.86
C TRP A 49 -18.44 0.18 15.38
N GLY A 50 -17.48 0.75 16.11
CA GLY A 50 -17.50 0.82 17.58
C GLY A 50 -18.64 1.68 18.15
N GLY A 51 -19.40 2.34 17.28
CA GLY A 51 -20.40 3.35 17.64
C GLY A 51 -19.77 4.68 18.03
N LEU A 52 -20.57 5.75 18.00
CA LEU A 52 -20.13 7.12 18.33
C LEU A 52 -19.59 7.24 19.78
N VAL A 53 -20.01 6.35 20.67
CA VAL A 53 -19.67 6.36 22.09
C VAL A 53 -18.36 5.61 22.38
N ASN A 54 -17.95 4.65 21.55
CA ASN A 54 -16.78 3.80 21.77
C ASN A 54 -15.83 3.82 20.57
N HIS A 55 -15.28 5.00 20.29
CA HIS A 55 -14.35 5.28 19.19
C HIS A 55 -13.02 4.50 19.29
N THR A 56 -12.68 3.98 20.47
CA THR A 56 -11.48 3.15 20.70
C THR A 56 -11.71 1.65 20.49
N SER A 57 -12.93 1.23 20.14
CA SER A 57 -13.20 -0.17 19.82
C SER A 57 -12.80 -0.48 18.37
N PRO A 58 -11.99 -1.53 18.13
CA PRO A 58 -11.69 -2.00 16.79
C PRO A 58 -12.91 -2.65 16.11
N ALA A 59 -14.03 -2.81 16.81
CA ALA A 59 -15.31 -3.29 16.30
C ALA A 59 -15.17 -4.51 15.38
N GLY A 60 -15.88 -4.54 14.25
CA GLY A 60 -15.84 -5.66 13.32
C GLY A 60 -14.48 -5.86 12.68
N VAL A 61 -13.73 -4.77 12.41
CA VAL A 61 -12.42 -4.89 11.77
C VAL A 61 -11.38 -5.59 12.66
N GLY A 62 -11.50 -5.46 13.98
CA GLY A 62 -10.69 -6.22 14.93
C GLY A 62 -10.83 -7.73 14.74
N LEU A 63 -12.07 -8.21 14.56
CA LEU A 63 -12.33 -9.63 14.29
C LEU A 63 -11.83 -10.04 12.89
N ILE A 64 -12.06 -9.21 11.87
CA ILE A 64 -11.55 -9.45 10.51
C ILE A 64 -10.02 -9.62 10.53
N ARG A 65 -9.31 -8.78 11.29
CA ARG A 65 -7.85 -8.89 11.45
C ARG A 65 -7.43 -10.22 12.07
N ILE A 66 -8.15 -10.70 13.09
CA ILE A 66 -7.86 -12.02 13.69
C ILE A 66 -8.06 -13.12 12.65
N LEU A 67 -9.16 -13.07 11.89
CA LEU A 67 -9.45 -14.04 10.83
C LEU A 67 -8.37 -14.06 9.74
N CYS A 68 -7.78 -12.91 9.40
CA CYS A 68 -6.67 -12.84 8.44
C CYS A 68 -5.40 -13.60 8.89
N TYR A 69 -5.21 -13.88 10.19
CA TYR A 69 -4.09 -14.72 10.63
C TYR A 69 -4.29 -16.20 10.28
N HIS A 70 -5.53 -16.64 10.05
CA HIS A 70 -5.86 -18.03 9.74
C HIS A 70 -6.11 -18.24 8.24
N LYS A 71 -5.65 -19.37 7.70
CA LYS A 71 -5.77 -19.69 6.27
C LYS A 71 -7.23 -19.67 5.78
N THR A 72 -8.14 -20.28 6.54
CA THR A 72 -9.57 -20.32 6.19
C THR A 72 -10.22 -18.93 6.24
N GLY A 73 -9.80 -18.10 7.20
CA GLY A 73 -10.27 -16.73 7.31
C GLY A 73 -9.85 -15.89 6.11
N ARG A 74 -8.57 -15.95 5.73
CA ARG A 74 -8.08 -15.27 4.51
C ARG A 74 -8.84 -15.69 3.26
N LYS A 75 -9.02 -17.00 3.05
CA LYS A 75 -9.76 -17.53 1.90
C LYS A 75 -11.19 -16.96 1.85
N SER A 76 -11.90 -16.99 2.98
CA SER A 76 -13.28 -16.53 3.05
C SER A 76 -13.41 -15.01 2.87
N ILE A 77 -12.49 -14.24 3.45
CA ILE A 77 -12.43 -12.77 3.29
C ILE A 77 -12.13 -12.40 1.85
N ALA A 78 -11.15 -13.06 1.21
CA ALA A 78 -10.78 -12.79 -0.18
C ALA A 78 -11.86 -13.18 -1.21
N GLU A 79 -12.83 -14.02 -0.82
CA GLU A 79 -14.00 -14.35 -1.64
C GLU A 79 -15.09 -13.27 -1.58
N SER A 80 -15.09 -12.44 -0.54
CA SER A 80 -16.05 -11.34 -0.38
C SER A 80 -15.48 -10.03 -0.91
N ARG A 81 -15.90 -9.64 -2.12
CA ARG A 81 -15.52 -8.35 -2.72
C ARG A 81 -15.84 -7.17 -1.81
N GLU A 82 -17.01 -7.17 -1.20
CA GLU A 82 -17.48 -6.10 -0.31
C GLU A 82 -16.57 -5.92 0.92
N VAL A 83 -16.13 -7.03 1.53
CA VAL A 83 -15.23 -6.99 2.68
C VAL A 83 -13.85 -6.48 2.26
N VAL A 84 -13.34 -6.92 1.10
CA VAL A 84 -12.07 -6.42 0.56
C VAL A 84 -12.14 -4.93 0.25
N GLU A 85 -13.24 -4.45 -0.36
CA GLU A 85 -13.47 -3.03 -0.62
C GLU A 85 -13.58 -2.21 0.68
N SER A 86 -14.22 -2.74 1.72
CA SER A 86 -14.26 -2.13 3.05
C SER A 86 -12.86 -1.99 3.66
N LEU A 87 -12.02 -3.04 3.59
CA LEU A 87 -10.62 -2.98 4.02
C LEU A 87 -9.79 -1.97 3.20
N CYS A 88 -10.06 -1.86 1.90
CA CYS A 88 -9.42 -0.88 1.03
C CYS A 88 -9.78 0.55 1.43
N ASN A 89 -11.06 0.82 1.70
CA ASN A 89 -11.51 2.11 2.21
C ASN A 89 -10.89 2.43 3.57
N LEU A 90 -10.84 1.46 4.48
CA LEU A 90 -10.18 1.62 5.77
C LEU A 90 -8.69 1.90 5.63
N SER A 91 -7.99 1.28 4.67
CA SER A 91 -6.55 1.56 4.45
C SER A 91 -6.26 3.01 4.07
N ARG A 92 -7.27 3.76 3.61
CA ARG A 92 -7.19 5.19 3.29
C ARG A 92 -7.91 6.09 4.31
N SER A 93 -8.45 5.53 5.39
CA SER A 93 -9.03 6.34 6.45
C SER A 93 -7.94 7.17 7.12
N SER A 94 -8.34 8.26 7.77
CA SER A 94 -7.47 9.06 8.65
C SER A 94 -7.66 8.71 10.11
N ASP A 95 -8.33 7.59 10.40
CA ASP A 95 -8.58 7.12 11.76
C ASP A 95 -7.44 6.22 12.28
N ASP A 96 -7.44 5.98 13.59
CA ASP A 96 -6.44 5.13 14.25
C ASP A 96 -6.47 3.68 13.76
N TRP A 97 -7.45 3.28 12.95
CA TRP A 97 -7.63 1.93 12.42
C TRP A 97 -7.11 1.76 11.00
N GLN A 98 -6.58 2.82 10.37
CA GLN A 98 -5.96 2.75 9.04
C GLN A 98 -4.93 1.60 8.94
N TYR A 99 -4.11 1.44 9.98
CA TYR A 99 -3.08 0.38 10.01
C TYR A 99 -3.68 -1.03 9.98
N VAL A 100 -4.88 -1.23 10.53
CA VAL A 100 -5.57 -2.52 10.53
C VAL A 100 -6.00 -2.87 9.11
N GLY A 101 -6.53 -1.90 8.36
CA GLY A 101 -6.87 -2.06 6.95
C GLY A 101 -5.65 -2.47 6.13
N VAL A 102 -4.55 -1.75 6.29
CA VAL A 102 -3.27 -2.07 5.62
C VAL A 102 -2.76 -3.47 6.03
N ASP A 103 -2.70 -3.79 7.32
CA ASP A 103 -2.20 -5.09 7.83
C ASP A 103 -3.01 -6.26 7.26
N CYS A 104 -4.35 -6.15 7.25
CA CYS A 104 -5.23 -7.17 6.66
C CYS A 104 -4.97 -7.36 5.17
N LEU A 105 -4.89 -6.28 4.40
CA LEU A 105 -4.62 -6.36 2.96
C LEU A 105 -3.26 -6.99 2.69
N LEU A 106 -2.22 -6.66 3.47
CA LEU A 106 -0.90 -7.27 3.33
C LEU A 106 -0.92 -8.76 3.66
N LEU A 107 -1.65 -9.20 4.69
CA LEU A 107 -1.81 -10.63 5.01
C LEU A 107 -2.49 -11.39 3.87
N LEU A 108 -3.54 -10.81 3.27
CA LEU A 108 -4.25 -11.40 2.14
C LEU A 108 -3.41 -11.44 0.85
N LEU A 109 -2.59 -10.41 0.61
CA LEU A 109 -1.73 -10.35 -0.58
C LEU A 109 -0.51 -11.26 -0.47
N ARG A 110 -0.01 -11.55 0.73
CA ARG A 110 1.11 -12.48 0.94
C ARG A 110 0.71 -13.94 0.81
N ASP A 111 -0.57 -14.26 0.97
CA ASP A 111 -1.07 -15.62 0.77
C ASP A 111 -1.32 -15.90 -0.72
N GLN A 112 -0.65 -16.91 -1.27
CA GLN A 112 -0.69 -17.28 -2.68
C GLN A 112 -2.10 -17.65 -3.17
N ASP A 113 -2.94 -18.20 -2.28
CA ASP A 113 -4.30 -18.65 -2.63
C ASP A 113 -5.26 -17.46 -2.80
N THR A 114 -4.99 -16.33 -2.12
CA THR A 114 -5.88 -15.16 -2.08
C THR A 114 -5.35 -13.96 -2.84
N ARG A 115 -4.03 -13.88 -3.05
CA ARG A 115 -3.31 -12.74 -3.62
C ARG A 115 -3.97 -12.15 -4.85
N TYR A 116 -4.24 -12.96 -5.87
CA TYR A 116 -4.70 -12.48 -7.17
C TYR A 116 -6.07 -11.81 -7.08
N LYS A 117 -7.00 -12.42 -6.34
CA LYS A 117 -8.36 -11.88 -6.15
C LYS A 117 -8.32 -10.54 -5.43
N VAL A 118 -7.50 -10.45 -4.39
CA VAL A 118 -7.40 -9.23 -3.57
C VAL A 118 -6.64 -8.14 -4.31
N MET A 119 -5.61 -8.50 -5.07
CA MET A 119 -4.78 -7.53 -5.79
C MET A 119 -5.55 -6.75 -6.84
N GLU A 120 -6.49 -7.38 -7.55
CA GLU A 120 -7.35 -6.70 -8.53
C GLU A 120 -8.13 -5.52 -7.93
N ILE A 121 -8.47 -5.61 -6.63
CA ILE A 121 -9.24 -4.61 -5.91
C ILE A 121 -8.30 -3.64 -5.17
N ALA A 122 -7.36 -4.18 -4.41
CA ALA A 122 -6.60 -3.43 -3.41
C ALA A 122 -5.47 -2.57 -3.97
N ILE A 123 -4.97 -2.89 -5.16
CA ILE A 123 -3.78 -2.23 -5.66
C ILE A 123 -3.92 -0.71 -5.84
N LEU A 124 -5.06 -0.25 -6.35
CA LEU A 124 -5.29 1.18 -6.58
C LEU A 124 -5.36 1.97 -5.27
N PHE A 125 -5.62 1.29 -4.15
CA PHE A 125 -5.67 1.89 -2.82
C PHE A 125 -4.29 1.88 -2.17
N LEU A 126 -3.58 0.75 -2.25
CA LEU A 126 -2.28 0.57 -1.62
C LEU A 126 -1.15 1.33 -2.31
N VAL A 127 -1.28 1.54 -3.62
CA VAL A 127 -0.32 2.31 -4.41
C VAL A 127 -0.13 3.73 -3.88
N ASP A 128 -1.19 4.38 -3.42
CA ASP A 128 -1.10 5.73 -2.86
C ASP A 128 -0.42 5.76 -1.48
N LEU A 129 -0.22 4.60 -0.85
CA LEU A 129 0.31 4.46 0.51
C LEU A 129 1.79 4.05 0.54
N VAL A 130 2.44 3.86 -0.62
CA VAL A 130 3.83 3.38 -0.71
C VAL A 130 4.86 4.37 -0.14
N GLU A 131 4.50 5.63 -0.02
CA GLU A 131 5.35 6.69 0.57
C GLU A 131 5.20 6.80 2.10
N LEU A 132 4.24 6.08 2.70
CA LEU A 132 4.05 6.11 4.15
C LEU A 132 5.28 5.59 4.89
N ARG A 133 5.90 6.47 5.68
CA ARG A 133 7.07 6.10 6.50
C ARG A 133 6.70 5.29 7.73
N SER A 134 5.60 5.64 8.39
CA SER A 134 5.12 4.95 9.58
C SER A 134 3.60 4.96 9.67
N LEU A 135 3.05 3.94 10.33
CA LEU A 135 1.62 3.82 10.60
C LEU A 135 1.39 2.88 11.79
N GLY A 136 0.56 3.29 12.76
CA GLY A 136 0.22 2.46 13.93
C GLY A 136 1.43 1.97 14.73
N GLY A 137 2.45 2.81 14.90
CA GLY A 137 3.71 2.45 15.59
C GLY A 137 4.67 1.58 14.78
N ARG A 138 4.32 1.18 13.55
CA ARG A 138 5.22 0.49 12.63
C ARG A 138 5.95 1.48 11.74
N SER A 139 7.24 1.27 11.51
CA SER A 139 8.04 1.98 10.52
C SER A 139 8.13 1.20 9.21
N TYR A 140 8.51 1.86 8.13
CA TYR A 140 8.73 1.28 6.79
C TYR A 140 7.48 0.65 6.17
N VAL A 141 6.29 1.18 6.48
CA VAL A 141 5.00 0.64 6.02
C VAL A 141 4.88 0.69 4.50
N GLY A 142 5.23 1.82 3.89
CA GLY A 142 5.23 1.99 2.46
C GLY A 142 6.17 1.04 1.72
N GLU A 143 7.33 0.73 2.32
CA GLU A 143 8.23 -0.30 1.80
C GLU A 143 7.63 -1.70 1.89
N ALA A 144 7.00 -2.04 3.02
CA ALA A 144 6.31 -3.32 3.18
C ALA A 144 5.17 -3.49 2.17
N ILE A 145 4.45 -2.41 1.85
CA ILE A 145 3.42 -2.39 0.80
C ILE A 145 4.05 -2.65 -0.56
N THR A 146 5.09 -1.91 -0.93
CA THR A 146 5.79 -2.11 -2.20
C THR A 146 6.31 -3.55 -2.34
N ARG A 147 7.04 -4.08 -1.35
CA ARG A 147 7.54 -5.45 -1.39
C ARG A 147 6.42 -6.46 -1.57
N THR A 148 5.28 -6.23 -0.90
CA THR A 148 4.12 -7.12 -1.02
C THR A 148 3.44 -7.00 -2.39
N LEU A 149 3.34 -5.81 -2.99
CA LEU A 149 2.77 -5.62 -4.33
C LEU A 149 3.67 -6.20 -5.44
N LEU A 150 4.99 -6.11 -5.27
CA LEU A 150 5.96 -6.60 -6.26
C LEU A 150 6.32 -8.09 -6.09
N LEU A 151 5.86 -8.75 -5.02
CA LEU A 151 6.00 -10.19 -4.86
C LEU A 151 5.44 -10.93 -6.11
N ASP A 152 6.24 -11.81 -6.71
CA ASP A 152 5.86 -12.54 -7.93
C ASP A 152 5.36 -11.62 -9.07
N TYR A 153 5.99 -10.46 -9.24
CA TYR A 153 5.60 -9.42 -10.22
C TYR A 153 5.37 -9.99 -11.63
N ASN A 154 6.27 -10.86 -12.12
CA ASN A 154 6.16 -11.46 -13.44
C ASN A 154 4.91 -12.35 -13.59
N GLN A 155 4.60 -13.15 -12.57
CA GLN A 155 3.41 -14.00 -12.55
C GLN A 155 2.12 -13.17 -12.44
N THR A 156 2.17 -12.14 -11.60
CA THR A 156 1.11 -11.16 -11.38
C THR A 156 0.78 -10.40 -12.67
N ARG A 157 1.81 -9.85 -13.34
CA ARG A 157 1.70 -9.15 -14.62
C ARG A 157 1.08 -10.04 -15.69
N SER A 158 1.47 -11.32 -15.74
CA SER A 158 0.91 -12.27 -16.71
C SER A 158 -0.58 -12.55 -16.48
N LYS A 159 -1.02 -12.70 -15.23
CA LYS A 159 -2.42 -12.97 -14.88
C LYS A 159 -3.33 -11.75 -15.00
N LEU A 160 -2.80 -10.55 -14.75
CA LEU A 160 -3.54 -9.28 -14.78
C LEU A 160 -3.53 -8.58 -16.15
N LYS A 161 -3.11 -9.27 -17.22
CA LYS A 161 -3.02 -8.73 -18.60
C LYS A 161 -4.28 -8.00 -19.09
N ASN A 162 -5.46 -8.39 -18.59
CA ASN A 162 -6.73 -7.79 -19.00
C ASN A 162 -7.07 -6.50 -18.26
N ASN A 163 -6.38 -6.18 -17.15
CA ASN A 163 -6.62 -4.98 -16.35
C ASN A 163 -5.49 -3.97 -16.55
N LYS A 164 -5.57 -3.21 -17.66
CA LYS A 164 -4.54 -2.23 -18.07
C LYS A 164 -4.26 -1.16 -17.01
N VAL A 165 -5.25 -0.79 -16.19
CA VAL A 165 -5.12 0.23 -15.14
C VAL A 165 -4.23 -0.30 -14.01
N VAL A 166 -4.54 -1.51 -13.54
CA VAL A 166 -3.75 -2.21 -12.53
C VAL A 166 -2.33 -2.51 -13.01
N GLN A 167 -2.18 -2.92 -14.27
CA GLN A 167 -0.86 -3.15 -14.86
C GLN A 167 0.00 -1.88 -14.88
N ARG A 168 -0.54 -0.74 -15.33
CA ARG A 168 0.19 0.53 -15.34
C ARG A 168 0.58 0.99 -13.94
N ALA A 169 -0.30 0.77 -12.97
CA ALA A 169 0.01 1.04 -11.57
C ALA A 169 1.17 0.14 -11.10
N LEU A 170 1.11 -1.17 -11.31
CA LEU A 170 2.21 -2.09 -10.99
C LEU A 170 3.52 -1.71 -11.67
N GLU A 171 3.49 -1.37 -12.96
CA GLU A 171 4.67 -0.99 -13.73
C GLU A 171 5.30 0.30 -13.16
N LYS A 172 4.51 1.36 -12.97
CA LYS A 172 5.00 2.64 -12.45
C LYS A 172 5.79 2.46 -11.14
N TYR A 173 5.26 1.68 -10.20
CA TYR A 173 5.89 1.50 -8.88
C TYR A 173 6.91 0.35 -8.83
N GLY A 174 6.77 -0.66 -9.70
CA GLY A 174 7.75 -1.72 -9.89
C GLY A 174 9.06 -1.18 -10.43
N PHE A 175 8.99 -0.28 -11.42
CA PHE A 175 10.17 0.42 -11.95
C PHE A 175 10.83 1.37 -10.96
N GLU A 176 10.12 1.78 -9.91
CA GLU A 176 10.63 2.73 -8.92
C GLU A 176 11.36 2.02 -7.76
N ARG A 177 11.09 0.73 -7.49
CA ARG A 177 11.58 0.04 -6.26
C ARG A 177 12.01 -1.44 -6.40
N CYS A 178 12.17 -2.01 -7.60
CA CYS A 178 12.67 -3.40 -7.75
C CYS A 178 14.16 -3.53 -7.36
N TRP A 179 14.48 -3.97 -6.14
CA TRP A 179 15.86 -3.95 -5.60
C TRP A 179 16.27 -5.11 -4.68
N LEU A 180 15.70 -6.30 -4.79
CA LEU A 180 16.14 -7.42 -3.93
C LEU A 180 16.44 -8.73 -4.67
N GLY A 181 16.66 -8.66 -5.98
CA GLY A 181 17.06 -9.83 -6.79
C GLY A 181 17.36 -9.51 -8.26
N GLU A 182 16.96 -8.34 -8.74
CA GLU A 182 17.16 -7.88 -10.13
C GLU A 182 17.96 -6.56 -10.18
N VAL A 183 18.84 -6.32 -9.20
CA VAL A 183 19.61 -5.06 -9.10
C VAL A 183 20.46 -4.85 -10.36
N GLU A 184 21.09 -5.90 -10.88
CA GLU A 184 21.86 -5.82 -12.13
C GLU A 184 20.98 -5.64 -13.38
N GLU A 185 19.73 -6.13 -13.38
CA GLU A 185 18.80 -5.92 -14.50
C GLU A 185 18.23 -4.49 -14.49
N ALA A 186 18.01 -3.92 -13.30
CA ALA A 186 17.57 -2.54 -13.10
C ALA A 186 18.61 -1.52 -13.61
N ILE A 187 19.87 -1.64 -13.16
CA ILE A 187 21.01 -1.76 -14.08
C ILE A 187 20.84 -1.32 -15.54
N VAL A 188 20.68 -2.38 -16.34
CA VAL A 188 20.55 -2.38 -17.78
C VAL A 188 19.35 -1.54 -18.20
N LYS A 189 18.20 -1.67 -17.53
CA LYS A 189 16.98 -0.94 -17.90
C LYS A 189 17.09 0.57 -17.73
N TYR A 190 17.68 1.06 -16.64
CA TYR A 190 17.94 2.49 -16.49
C TYR A 190 18.98 2.99 -17.48
N SER A 191 19.95 2.14 -17.85
CA SER A 191 20.95 2.47 -18.86
C SER A 191 20.31 2.62 -20.25
N GLU A 192 19.48 1.65 -20.68
CA GLU A 192 18.66 1.74 -21.90
C GLU A 192 17.76 2.98 -21.89
N ALA A 193 17.08 3.25 -20.77
CA ALA A 193 16.23 4.42 -20.63
C ALA A 193 17.02 5.74 -20.75
N LEU A 194 18.25 5.81 -20.24
CA LEU A 194 19.11 6.98 -20.33
C LEU A 194 19.66 7.23 -21.75
N GLU A 195 19.78 6.19 -22.57
CA GLU A 195 20.15 6.28 -23.99
C GLU A 195 18.97 6.77 -24.83
N LEU A 196 17.77 6.26 -24.55
CA LEU A 196 16.54 6.65 -25.23
C LEU A 196 16.03 8.03 -24.80
N CYS A 197 16.36 8.48 -23.58
CA CYS A 197 15.91 9.75 -23.02
C CYS A 197 16.68 10.94 -23.63
N PRO A 198 16.00 11.82 -24.39
CA PRO A 198 16.63 12.98 -25.01
C PRO A 198 17.32 13.90 -23.99
N SER A 199 18.45 14.50 -24.36
CA SER A 199 19.24 15.39 -23.47
C SER A 199 18.47 16.60 -22.93
N ARG A 200 17.41 17.03 -23.62
CA ARG A 200 16.50 18.10 -23.19
C ARG A 200 15.59 17.72 -22.01
N MET A 201 15.33 16.43 -21.78
CA MET A 201 14.45 15.92 -20.71
C MET A 201 15.21 15.81 -19.38
N ARG A 202 15.70 16.96 -18.89
CA ARG A 202 16.62 17.00 -17.76
C ARG A 202 16.04 16.43 -16.47
N LYS A 203 14.76 16.71 -16.17
CA LYS A 203 14.09 16.24 -14.94
C LYS A 203 14.01 14.71 -14.91
N GLU A 204 13.64 14.12 -16.03
CA GLU A 204 13.52 12.67 -16.20
C GLU A 204 14.89 12.01 -16.13
N ARG A 205 15.92 12.61 -16.74
CA ARG A 205 17.31 12.12 -16.61
C ARG A 205 17.83 12.20 -15.18
N VAL A 206 17.48 13.24 -14.41
CA VAL A 206 17.85 13.34 -12.98
C VAL A 206 17.28 12.16 -12.19
N VAL A 207 16.02 11.79 -12.44
CA VAL A 207 15.38 10.63 -11.78
C VAL A 207 16.09 9.34 -12.18
N LEU A 208 16.34 9.13 -13.48
CA LEU A 208 17.02 7.92 -13.96
C LEU A 208 18.44 7.76 -13.39
N TYR A 209 19.23 8.84 -13.37
CA TYR A 209 20.57 8.80 -12.76
C TYR A 209 20.52 8.57 -11.24
N SER A 210 19.58 9.21 -10.53
CA SER A 210 19.42 9.01 -9.08
C SER A 210 19.06 7.57 -8.74
N ASN A 211 18.13 6.97 -9.50
CA ASN A 211 17.70 5.60 -9.28
C ASN A 211 18.80 4.61 -9.65
N ARG A 212 19.56 4.84 -10.73
CA ARG A 212 20.71 3.99 -11.09
C ARG A 212 21.87 4.11 -10.11
N ALA A 213 22.12 5.29 -9.54
CA ALA A 213 23.09 5.46 -8.45
C ALA A 213 22.69 4.64 -7.21
N GLN A 214 21.40 4.58 -6.89
CA GLN A 214 20.91 3.71 -5.84
C GLN A 214 21.14 2.23 -6.15
N CYS A 215 21.19 1.81 -7.44
CA CYS A 215 21.58 0.45 -7.84
C CYS A 215 22.97 0.13 -7.36
N HIS A 216 23.88 1.00 -7.76
CA HIS A 216 25.30 0.79 -7.56
C HIS A 216 25.65 0.80 -6.08
N LEU A 217 24.91 1.57 -5.27
CA LEU A 217 25.07 1.60 -3.83
C LEU A 217 24.71 0.24 -3.20
N LEU A 218 23.64 -0.40 -3.68
CA LEU A 218 23.20 -1.71 -3.20
C LEU A 218 24.15 -2.84 -3.64
N LEU A 219 24.83 -2.72 -4.78
CA LEU A 219 25.86 -3.66 -5.23
C LEU A 219 27.24 -3.40 -4.60
N GLY A 220 27.40 -2.32 -3.84
CA GLY A 220 28.69 -1.96 -3.25
C GLY A 220 29.71 -1.43 -4.25
N ASP A 221 29.28 -0.77 -5.34
CA ASP A 221 30.14 -0.11 -6.33
C ASP A 221 30.14 1.43 -6.10
N PRO A 222 31.03 1.95 -5.24
CA PRO A 222 31.03 3.36 -4.87
C PRO A 222 31.38 4.30 -6.04
N ASP A 223 32.20 3.85 -6.99
CA ASP A 223 32.62 4.67 -8.13
C ASP A 223 31.43 4.96 -9.06
N ALA A 224 30.62 3.94 -9.33
CA ALA A 224 29.42 4.11 -10.14
C ALA A 224 28.34 4.93 -9.44
N VAL A 225 28.20 4.82 -8.11
CA VAL A 225 27.32 5.68 -7.31
C VAL A 225 27.70 7.15 -7.49
N ILE A 226 28.98 7.48 -7.25
CA ILE A 226 29.47 8.85 -7.32
C ILE A 226 29.24 9.41 -8.71
N ARG A 227 29.60 8.65 -9.75
CA ARG A 227 29.42 9.06 -11.15
C ARG A 227 27.97 9.45 -11.47
N ASP A 228 27.02 8.60 -11.13
CA ASP A 228 25.61 8.85 -11.46
C ASP A 228 24.99 9.93 -10.56
N ALA A 229 25.33 9.97 -9.28
CA ALA A 229 24.89 11.01 -8.35
C ALA A 229 25.41 12.40 -8.77
N THR A 230 26.68 12.51 -9.17
CA THR A 230 27.25 13.75 -9.70
C THR A 230 26.53 14.17 -10.97
N ARG A 231 26.19 13.23 -11.86
CA ARG A 231 25.49 13.55 -13.12
C ARG A 231 24.05 14.02 -12.88
N ALA A 232 23.35 13.42 -11.92
CA ALA A 232 22.05 13.90 -11.47
C ALA A 232 22.14 15.33 -10.90
N LEU A 233 23.14 15.59 -10.05
CA LEU A 233 23.37 16.91 -9.46
C LEU A 233 23.74 17.98 -10.51
N SER A 234 24.55 17.65 -11.51
CA SER A 234 24.88 18.59 -12.58
C SER A 234 23.65 18.99 -13.40
N LEU A 235 22.76 18.04 -13.67
CA LEU A 235 21.52 18.31 -14.40
C LEU A 235 20.52 19.14 -13.58
N SER A 236 20.48 18.96 -12.26
CA SER A 236 19.63 19.74 -11.36
C SER A 236 20.15 21.16 -11.11
N THR A 237 21.46 21.34 -10.96
CA THR A 237 22.09 22.67 -10.81
C THR A 237 22.01 23.51 -12.09
N LEU A 238 22.14 22.90 -13.26
CA LEU A 238 21.90 23.57 -14.53
C LEU A 238 20.45 24.07 -14.65
N GLN A 239 19.48 23.37 -14.07
CA GLN A 239 18.08 23.78 -14.09
C GLN A 239 17.82 25.03 -13.22
N THR A 240 18.42 25.09 -12.03
CA THR A 240 18.31 26.25 -11.13
C THR A 240 19.02 27.49 -11.68
N LEU A 241 20.16 27.34 -12.35
CA LEU A 241 20.86 28.45 -13.01
C LEU A 241 20.07 29.01 -14.20
N THR A 242 19.49 28.15 -15.05
CA THR A 242 18.64 28.62 -16.16
C THR A 242 17.37 29.30 -15.67
N ALA A 243 16.76 28.83 -14.58
CA ALA A 243 15.57 29.45 -14.01
C ALA A 243 15.85 30.83 -13.40
N LYS A 244 17.03 31.02 -12.79
CA LYS A 244 17.49 32.33 -12.29
C LYS A 244 17.75 33.31 -13.43
N ALA A 245 18.44 32.87 -14.49
CA ALA A 245 18.68 33.71 -15.67
C ALA A 245 17.37 34.18 -16.34
N SER A 246 16.37 33.31 -16.47
CA SER A 246 15.05 33.69 -17.01
C SER A 246 14.21 34.57 -16.05
N GLY A 247 14.50 34.54 -14.76
CA GLY A 247 13.81 35.36 -13.75
C GLY A 247 14.42 36.76 -13.57
N GLU A 248 15.70 36.93 -13.92
CA GLU A 248 16.38 38.24 -13.90
C GLU A 248 16.03 39.09 -15.13
N ASP A 249 15.79 38.49 -16.31
CA ASP A 249 15.32 39.22 -17.51
C ASP A 249 13.95 39.88 -17.31
N HIS A 250 13.06 39.31 -16.49
CA HIS A 250 11.76 39.91 -16.18
C HIS A 250 11.79 41.01 -15.10
N ARG A 251 12.91 41.17 -14.37
CA ARG A 251 13.08 42.26 -13.39
C ARG A 251 13.77 43.50 -13.97
N LEU A 252 14.29 43.42 -15.19
CA LEU A 252 14.94 44.53 -15.90
C LEU A 252 14.04 45.20 -16.95
N MET A 253 12.78 44.76 -17.11
CA MET A 253 11.79 45.34 -18.03
C MET A 253 10.55 45.95 -17.36
N THR A 254 10.62 46.28 -16.07
CA THR A 254 9.62 47.11 -15.36
C THR A 254 10.30 48.30 -14.73
#